data_AF-A0A0B1TE88-F1
#
_entry.id   AF-A0A0B1TE88-F1
#
_cell.length_a   1.000
_cell.length_b   1.000
_cell.length_c   1.000
_cell.angle_alpha   90.00
_cell.angle_beta   90.00
_cell.angle_gamma   90.00
#
_symmetry.space_group_name_H-M   'P 1'
#
loop_
_entity.id
_entity.type
_entity.pdbx_description
1 polymer ?
#
loop_
_entity_poly.entity_id
_entity_poly.type
_entity_poly.pdbx_seq_one_letter_code
_entity_poly.pdbx_strand_id
1 'polypeptide(L)'
;MLPLASQTPLRMPVELSSNPLTLHKKQSRPTFTGHQIFMLEKKFEQTKYLAGSDRAQLAQELSMSESQVKVWFQNRRTKWRKKEAADNALGKRQEDLKSPAEQIQSLQNIPFITSPN
;
A
#
# COMPACT_ATOMS: atom_id res chain seq x y z
N MET A 1 58.35 -2.25 5.99
CA MET A 1 57.20 -1.36 6.27
C MET A 1 56.44 -1.13 4.96
N LEU A 2 55.34 -1.85 4.75
CA LEU A 2 54.38 -1.64 3.65
C LEU A 2 52.98 -1.47 4.29
N PRO A 3 52.14 -0.51 3.85
CA PRO A 3 50.83 -0.32 4.44
C PRO A 3 49.87 -1.41 3.96
N LEU A 4 49.06 -1.93 4.89
CA LEU A 4 47.99 -2.89 4.66
C LEU A 4 46.89 -2.21 3.85
N ALA A 5 46.83 -2.48 2.55
CA ALA A 5 45.73 -2.04 1.70
C ALA A 5 44.44 -2.79 2.10
N SER A 6 43.40 -1.98 2.33
CA SER A 6 42.02 -2.32 2.58
C SER A 6 41.52 -3.54 1.80
N GLN A 7 41.17 -4.60 2.52
CA GLN A 7 40.36 -5.69 1.99
C GLN A 7 38.93 -5.18 1.78
N THR A 8 38.66 -4.66 0.60
CA THR A 8 37.30 -4.53 0.07
C THR A 8 36.78 -5.94 -0.18
N PRO A 9 35.72 -6.44 0.48
CA PRO A 9 35.12 -7.68 0.07
C PRO A 9 34.53 -7.46 -1.32
N LEU A 10 35.00 -8.23 -2.31
CA LEU A 10 34.49 -8.18 -3.67
C LEU A 10 33.00 -8.48 -3.65
N ARG A 11 32.20 -7.42 -3.77
CA ARG A 11 30.77 -7.50 -4.03
C ARG A 11 30.61 -8.16 -5.39
N MET A 12 30.31 -9.45 -5.38
CA MET A 12 29.96 -10.20 -6.58
C MET A 12 28.88 -9.42 -7.34
N PRO A 13 29.05 -9.16 -8.65
CA PRO A 13 27.96 -8.63 -9.46
C PRO A 13 26.84 -9.67 -9.44
N VAL A 14 25.64 -9.22 -9.09
CA VAL A 14 24.44 -10.05 -9.15
C VAL A 14 24.14 -10.24 -10.64
N GLU A 15 24.76 -11.26 -11.24
CA GLU A 15 24.44 -11.74 -12.57
C GLU A 15 22.94 -12.08 -12.61
N LEU A 16 22.22 -11.41 -13.51
CA LEU A 16 20.86 -11.75 -13.89
C LEU A 16 20.87 -13.12 -14.58
N SER A 17 20.99 -14.20 -13.81
CA SER A 17 20.73 -15.54 -14.31
C SER A 17 19.23 -15.76 -14.42
N SER A 18 18.67 -15.33 -15.54
CA SER A 18 17.41 -15.83 -16.08
C SER A 18 17.59 -17.32 -16.42
N ASN A 19 17.39 -18.21 -15.44
CA ASN A 19 17.31 -19.64 -15.71
C ASN A 19 15.83 -20.07 -15.63
N PRO A 20 15.13 -20.28 -16.78
CA PRO A 20 13.91 -21.05 -16.78
C PRO A 20 14.29 -22.52 -16.53
N LEU A 21 13.36 -23.36 -16.06
CA LEU A 21 13.51 -24.83 -15.87
C LEU A 21 13.76 -25.36 -14.45
N THR A 22 13.32 -24.66 -13.39
CA THR A 22 12.83 -25.37 -12.20
C THR A 22 11.31 -25.31 -12.17
N LEU A 23 10.70 -26.26 -12.89
CA LEU A 23 9.33 -26.71 -12.67
C LEU A 23 9.27 -27.41 -11.30
N HIS A 24 9.65 -26.71 -10.23
CA HIS A 24 9.10 -27.02 -8.92
C HIS A 24 7.60 -26.82 -9.11
N LYS A 25 6.85 -27.93 -9.03
CA LYS A 25 5.39 -27.94 -8.98
C LYS A 25 4.96 -26.68 -8.25
N LYS A 26 4.47 -25.69 -9.01
CA LYS A 26 4.04 -24.40 -8.47
C LYS A 26 2.93 -24.82 -7.52
N GLN A 27 3.24 -24.88 -6.23
CA GLN A 27 2.29 -25.25 -5.20
C GLN A 27 1.15 -24.28 -5.44
N SER A 28 0.06 -24.77 -6.05
CA SER A 28 -1.01 -23.90 -6.52
C SER A 28 -1.46 -23.16 -5.30
N ARG A 29 -1.31 -21.83 -5.31
CA ARG A 29 -1.62 -21.03 -4.12
C ARG A 29 -3.07 -21.35 -3.77
N PRO A 30 -3.36 -21.84 -2.55
CA PRO A 30 -4.73 -22.12 -2.17
C PRO A 30 -5.56 -20.84 -2.38
N THR A 31 -6.58 -20.92 -3.23
CA THR A 31 -7.52 -19.81 -3.46
C THR A 31 -8.69 -19.95 -2.50
N PHE A 32 -9.02 -18.87 -1.80
CA PHE A 32 -10.21 -18.85 -0.95
C PHE A 32 -11.48 -18.90 -1.80
N THR A 33 -12.52 -19.54 -1.28
CA THR A 33 -13.83 -19.60 -1.94
C THR A 33 -14.48 -18.21 -1.95
N GLY A 34 -15.43 -17.99 -2.86
CA GLY A 34 -16.18 -16.72 -2.91
C GLY A 34 -16.87 -16.39 -1.58
N HIS A 35 -17.41 -17.41 -0.90
CA HIS A 35 -18.03 -17.27 0.42
C HIS A 35 -17.02 -16.83 1.49
N GLN A 36 -15.84 -17.46 1.52
CA GLN A 36 -14.76 -17.06 2.45
C GLN A 36 -14.33 -15.62 2.22
N ILE A 37 -14.13 -15.22 0.96
CA ILE A 37 -13.75 -13.85 0.60
C ILE A 37 -14.82 -12.85 1.03
N PHE A 38 -16.10 -13.15 0.76
CA PHE A 38 -17.22 -12.30 1.12
C PHE A 38 -17.28 -12.04 2.63
N MET A 39 -17.16 -13.10 3.44
CA MET A 39 -17.20 -12.96 4.90
C MET A 39 -15.99 -12.20 5.46
N LEU A 40 -14.80 -12.46 4.91
CA LEU A 40 -13.58 -11.71 5.27
C LEU A 40 -13.73 -10.21 4.95
N GLU A 41 -14.30 -9.88 3.79
CA GLU A 41 -14.55 -8.50 3.39
C GLU A 41 -15.59 -7.82 4.28
N LYS A 42 -16.72 -8.49 4.54
CA LYS A 42 -17.77 -8.01 5.42
C LYS A 42 -17.24 -7.68 6.82
N LYS A 43 -16.37 -8.54 7.38
CA LYS A 43 -15.75 -8.29 8.69
C LYS A 43 -14.71 -7.16 8.61
N PHE A 44 -13.98 -7.04 7.50
CA PHE A 44 -13.01 -5.96 7.26
C PHE A 44 -13.67 -4.57 7.19
N GLU A 45 -14.87 -4.47 6.62
CA GLU A 45 -15.64 -3.24 6.60
C GLU A 45 -15.96 -2.74 8.02
N GLN A 46 -16.32 -3.65 8.92
CA GLN A 46 -16.59 -3.36 10.33
C GLN A 46 -15.32 -2.99 11.10
N THR A 47 -14.24 -3.75 10.91
CA THR A 47 -12.96 -3.47 11.57
C THR A 47 -11.77 -3.79 10.67
N LYS A 48 -10.86 -2.82 10.52
CA LYS A 48 -9.66 -2.95 9.70
C LYS A 48 -8.56 -3.79 10.39
N TYR A 49 -8.71 -4.02 11.69
CA TYR A 49 -7.78 -4.76 12.54
C TYR A 49 -8.54 -5.73 13.45
N LEU A 50 -8.22 -7.02 13.35
CA LEU A 50 -8.83 -8.03 14.22
C LEU A 50 -8.02 -8.23 15.49
N ALA A 51 -8.72 -8.25 16.62
CA ALA A 51 -8.22 -8.80 17.88
C ALA A 51 -7.96 -10.31 17.76
N GLY A 52 -7.21 -10.88 18.71
CA GLY A 52 -6.92 -12.32 18.72
C GLY A 52 -8.18 -13.17 18.80
N SER A 53 -9.12 -12.79 19.68
CA SER A 53 -10.42 -13.46 19.85
C SER A 53 -11.28 -13.43 18.60
N ASP A 54 -11.50 -12.26 17.99
CA ASP A 54 -12.26 -12.13 16.74
C ASP A 54 -11.65 -12.96 15.60
N ARG A 55 -10.31 -13.02 15.55
CA ARG A 55 -9.60 -13.80 14.53
C ARG A 55 -9.82 -15.29 14.71
N ALA A 56 -9.74 -15.80 15.93
CA ALA A 56 -10.02 -17.19 16.23
C ALA A 56 -11.46 -17.56 15.86
N GLN A 57 -12.43 -16.71 16.20
CA GLN A 57 -13.83 -16.92 15.83
C GLN A 57 -14.03 -16.97 14.32
N LEU A 58 -13.49 -16.01 13.57
CA LEU A 58 -13.63 -15.96 12.12
C LEU A 58 -12.91 -17.13 11.42
N ALA A 59 -11.80 -17.57 11.97
CA ALA A 59 -11.07 -18.74 11.50
C ALA A 59 -11.91 -20.02 11.63
N GLN A 60 -12.59 -20.21 12.76
CA GLN A 60 -13.50 -21.35 12.96
C GLN A 60 -14.70 -21.29 12.00
N GLU A 61 -15.33 -20.13 11.88
CA GLU A 61 -16.52 -19.95 11.02
C GLU A 61 -16.24 -20.24 9.54
N LEU A 62 -15.05 -19.85 9.05
CA LEU A 62 -14.67 -20.03 7.65
C LEU A 62 -13.88 -21.30 7.37
N SER A 63 -13.66 -22.14 8.38
CA SER A 63 -12.78 -23.32 8.31
C SER A 63 -11.39 -22.97 7.76
N MET A 64 -10.81 -21.89 8.31
CA MET A 64 -9.48 -21.38 7.97
C MET A 64 -8.58 -21.39 9.20
N SER A 65 -7.27 -21.36 9.01
CA SER A 65 -6.34 -21.10 10.13
C SER A 65 -6.29 -19.62 10.48
N GLU A 66 -6.05 -19.30 11.76
CA GLU A 66 -5.83 -17.91 12.21
C GLU A 66 -4.70 -17.22 11.43
N SER A 67 -3.68 -17.97 11.03
CA SER A 67 -2.57 -17.47 10.21
C SER A 67 -3.05 -17.02 8.82
N GLN A 68 -3.92 -17.80 8.16
CA GLN A 68 -4.50 -17.42 6.87
C GLN A 68 -5.37 -16.16 7.01
N VAL A 69 -6.19 -16.07 8.06
CA VAL A 69 -6.99 -14.88 8.34
C VAL A 69 -6.07 -13.66 8.59
N LYS A 70 -5.01 -13.83 9.38
CA LYS A 70 -4.01 -12.78 9.63
C LYS A 70 -3.36 -12.28 8.34
N VAL A 71 -2.88 -13.19 7.48
CA VAL A 71 -2.26 -12.86 6.19
C VAL A 71 -3.26 -12.17 5.26
N TRP A 72 -4.50 -12.65 5.21
CA TRP A 72 -5.54 -12.01 4.39
C TRP A 72 -5.81 -10.57 4.86
N PHE A 73 -5.98 -10.33 6.15
CA PHE A 73 -6.19 -8.99 6.70
C PHE A 73 -4.99 -8.08 6.45
N GLN A 74 -3.76 -8.60 6.54
CA GLN A 74 -2.56 -7.85 6.21
C GLN A 74 -2.54 -7.42 4.73
N ASN A 75 -2.83 -8.37 3.83
CA ASN A 75 -2.91 -8.10 2.39
C ASN A 75 -4.03 -7.11 2.06
N ARG A 76 -5.18 -7.24 2.73
CA ARG A 76 -6.33 -6.35 2.54
C ARG A 76 -6.00 -4.92 2.96
N ARG A 77 -5.34 -4.72 4.11
CA ARG A 77 -4.87 -3.40 4.55
C ARG A 77 -3.87 -2.77 3.58
N THR A 78 -2.95 -3.56 3.02
CA THR A 78 -2.00 -3.05 2.00
C THR A 78 -2.74 -2.52 0.78
N LYS A 79 -3.74 -3.25 0.28
CA LYS A 79 -4.59 -2.78 -0.84
C LYS A 79 -5.36 -1.52 -0.48
N TRP A 80 -5.95 -1.47 0.71
CA TRP A 80 -6.71 -0.30 1.19
C TRP A 80 -5.82 0.95 1.26
N ARG A 81 -4.66 0.89 1.91
CA ARG A 81 -3.72 2.02 1.96
C ARG A 81 -3.23 2.47 0.59
N LYS A 82 -2.98 1.51 -0.32
CA LYS A 82 -2.56 1.84 -1.69
C LYS A 82 -3.67 2.59 -2.43
N LYS A 83 -4.94 2.23 -2.23
CA LYS A 83 -6.08 2.94 -2.78
C LYS A 83 -6.17 4.35 -2.22
N GLU A 84 -6.10 4.53 -0.91
CA GLU A 84 -6.16 5.88 -0.31
C GLU A 84 -5.00 6.79 -0.74
N ALA A 85 -3.79 6.23 -0.87
CA ALA A 85 -2.65 6.96 -1.40
C ALA A 85 -2.84 7.38 -2.87
N ALA A 86 -3.43 6.51 -3.69
CA ALA A 86 -3.74 6.82 -5.08
C ALA A 86 -4.85 7.88 -5.18
N ASP A 87 -5.90 7.77 -4.38
CA ASP A 87 -7.02 8.73 -4.35
C ASP A 87 -6.52 10.12 -3.90
N ASN A 88 -5.63 10.19 -2.89
CA ASN A 88 -5.01 11.45 -2.46
C ASN A 88 -4.05 12.04 -3.53
N ALA A 89 -3.30 11.19 -4.23
CA ALA A 89 -2.45 11.64 -5.34
C ALA A 89 -3.25 12.15 -6.55
N LEU A 90 -4.45 11.61 -6.79
CA LEU A 90 -5.38 12.09 -7.82
C LEU A 90 -6.06 13.40 -7.39
N GLY A 91 -6.41 13.55 -6.11
CA GLY A 91 -6.93 14.81 -5.56
C GLY A 91 -5.94 15.96 -5.68
N LYS A 92 -4.63 15.71 -5.53
CA LYS A 92 -3.60 16.73 -5.75
C LYS A 92 -3.51 17.27 -7.17
N ARG A 93 -3.79 16.45 -8.20
CA ARG A 93 -3.81 16.94 -9.60
C ARG A 93 -4.93 17.93 -9.88
N GLN A 94 -6.01 17.92 -9.10
CA GLN A 94 -7.13 18.83 -9.34
C GLN A 94 -6.82 20.26 -8.84
N GLU A 95 -5.99 20.40 -7.81
CA GLU A 95 -5.49 21.71 -7.35
C GLU A 95 -4.45 22.29 -8.31
N ASP A 96 -3.65 21.45 -8.97
CA ASP A 96 -2.67 21.88 -9.98
C ASP A 96 -3.31 22.32 -11.32
N LEU A 97 -4.63 22.16 -11.48
CA LEU A 97 -5.38 22.60 -12.67
C LEU A 97 -5.98 24.00 -12.53
N LYS A 98 -5.79 24.71 -11.40
CA LYS A 98 -6.04 26.15 -11.38
C LYS A 98 -4.97 26.83 -12.23
N SER A 99 -5.36 27.27 -13.42
CA SER A 99 -4.49 28.03 -14.33
C SER A 99 -3.85 29.20 -13.57
N PRO A 100 -2.55 29.47 -13.74
CA PRO A 100 -1.89 30.64 -13.15
C PRO A 100 -2.62 31.97 -13.41
N ALA A 101 -3.41 32.04 -14.49
CA ALA A 101 -4.26 33.18 -14.81
C ALA A 101 -5.38 33.43 -13.78
N GLU A 102 -6.00 32.39 -13.22
CA GLU A 102 -7.09 32.54 -12.24
C GLU A 102 -6.57 32.98 -10.86
N GLN A 103 -5.33 32.63 -10.52
CA GLN A 103 -4.65 33.12 -9.32
C GLN A 103 -4.35 34.63 -9.41
N ILE A 104 -3.94 35.12 -10.59
CA ILE A 104 -3.65 36.54 -10.82
C ILE A 104 -4.92 37.39 -10.73
N GLN A 105 -6.05 36.90 -11.26
CA GLN A 105 -7.34 37.61 -11.17
C GLN A 105 -7.87 37.73 -9.74
N SER A 106 -7.59 36.76 -8.86
CA SER A 106 -7.98 36.84 -7.45
C SER A 106 -7.23 37.94 -6.67
N LEU A 107 -5.99 38.26 -7.06
CA LEU A 107 -5.19 39.33 -6.46
C LEU A 107 -5.59 40.73 -6.92
N GLN A 108 -6.38 40.83 -8.00
CA GLN A 108 -6.87 42.10 -8.53
C GLN A 108 -8.15 42.58 -7.83
N ASN A 109 -8.77 41.75 -7.00
CA ASN A 109 -10.04 42.06 -6.34
C ASN A 109 -9.90 42.39 -4.85
N ILE A 110 -8.70 42.82 -4.42
CA ILE A 110 -8.46 43.30 -3.06
C ILE A 110 -9.11 44.69 -2.93
N PRO A 111 -10.09 44.90 -2.03
CA PRO A 111 -10.64 46.23 -1.80
C PRO A 111 -9.53 47.14 -1.29
N PHE A 112 -9.29 48.24 -2.00
CA PHE A 112 -8.29 49.24 -1.63
C PHE A 112 -8.65 49.83 -0.27
N ILE A 113 -7.99 49.37 0.78
CA ILE A 113 -8.16 49.92 2.13
C ILE A 113 -7.46 51.29 2.11
N THR A 114 -8.21 52.34 1.81
CA THR A 114 -7.73 53.70 2.07
C THR A 114 -7.60 53.86 3.58
N SER A 115 -6.35 53.95 4.06
CA SER A 115 -6.06 54.29 5.46
C SER A 115 -6.27 55.80 5.62
N PRO A 116 -7.14 56.26 6.52
CA PRO A 116 -7.24 57.67 6.84
C PRO A 116 -6.04 58.11 7.69
N ASN A 117 -5.57 59.33 7.39
CA ASN A 117 -4.58 60.09 8.15
C ASN A 117 -5.17 60.53 9.50
#